data_AF-A0A8T4T1C1-F1
#
_entry.id   AF-A0A8T4T1C1-F1
#
_cell.length_a   1.000
_cell.length_b   1.000
_cell.length_c   1.000
_cell.angle_alpha   90.00
_cell.angle_beta   90.00
_cell.angle_gamma   90.00
#
_symmetry.space_group_name_H-M   'P 1'
#
loop_
_entity.id
_entity.type
_entity.pdbx_description
1 polymer ?
#
loop_
_entity_poly.entity_id
_entity_poly.type
_entity_poly.pdbx_seq_one_letter_code
_entity_poly.pdbx_strand_id
1 'polypeptide(L)'
;MQDLEDMIDSELPTPSKKSLARQIYDLGSKYIEYKMGLVCAGIMGGIIFGINYYETQEVLGSTTAALKQGGYTFLFGGAVMKSCEYLVTKINNRTKALITSVTIPSTITILLTYGMHNLKGTPRPEKSTIPTVVLAIPATAIWSYRKRKQL
;
A
#
# COMPACT_ATOMS: atom_id res chain seq x y z
N MET A 1 15.58 26.10 50.53
CA MET A 1 15.43 26.39 49.09
C MET A 1 15.68 25.15 48.26
N GLN A 2 16.65 24.30 48.62
CA GLN A 2 16.94 23.03 47.94
C GLN A 2 15.78 22.01 48.01
N ASP A 3 15.06 21.95 49.14
CA ASP A 3 13.91 21.03 49.31
C ASP A 3 12.68 21.39 48.46
N LEU A 4 12.62 22.61 47.89
CA LEU A 4 11.48 23.06 47.07
C LEU A 4 11.69 22.77 45.58
N GLU A 5 12.94 22.70 45.13
CA GLU A 5 13.30 22.32 43.75
C GLU A 5 13.10 20.82 43.54
N ASP A 6 13.45 19.98 44.54
CA ASP A 6 13.29 18.52 44.46
C ASP A 6 11.83 18.06 44.43
N MET A 7 10.89 18.85 44.96
CA MET A 7 9.45 18.53 44.89
C MET A 7 8.83 18.85 43.52
N ILE A 8 9.34 19.86 42.80
CA ILE A 8 8.79 20.30 41.52
C ILE A 8 9.18 19.36 40.37
N ASP A 9 10.35 18.72 40.44
CA ASP A 9 10.80 17.76 39.42
C ASP A 9 10.12 16.38 39.50
N SER A 10 9.36 16.10 40.56
CA SER A 10 8.70 14.80 40.78
C SER A 10 7.29 14.68 40.17
N GLU A 11 6.68 15.80 39.75
CA GLU A 11 5.29 15.82 39.24
C GLU A 11 5.17 16.09 37.73
N LEU A 12 6.28 16.20 36.99
CA LEU A 12 6.18 16.26 35.54
C LEU A 12 5.85 14.87 34.99
N PRO A 13 4.66 14.65 34.40
CA PRO A 13 4.32 13.36 33.81
C PRO A 13 5.32 13.08 32.69
N THR A 14 6.26 12.17 32.94
CA THR A 14 7.19 11.72 31.91
C THR A 14 6.38 11.25 30.70
N PRO A 15 6.70 11.69 29.47
CA PRO A 15 5.95 11.29 28.30
C PRO A 15 6.00 9.77 28.20
N SER A 16 4.83 9.15 28.37
CA SER A 16 4.65 7.70 28.28
C SER A 16 5.38 7.21 27.03
N LYS A 17 6.50 6.48 27.23
CA LYS A 17 7.29 5.92 26.13
C LYS A 17 6.36 5.01 25.34
N LYS A 18 5.82 5.52 24.22
CA LYS A 18 5.03 4.72 23.28
C LYS A 18 5.86 3.48 22.96
N SER A 19 5.28 2.29 23.14
CA SER A 19 5.89 1.02 22.75
C SER A 19 6.48 1.13 21.34
N LEU A 20 7.69 0.60 21.14
CA LEU A 20 8.38 0.60 19.84
C LEU A 20 7.47 0.12 18.70
N ALA A 21 6.61 -0.86 18.98
CA ALA A 21 5.62 -1.37 18.01
C ALA A 21 4.60 -0.30 17.57
N ARG A 22 4.14 0.55 18.50
CA ARG A 22 3.25 1.67 18.16
C ARG A 22 3.97 2.74 17.35
N GLN A 23 5.24 3.00 17.62
CA GLN A 23 6.02 3.97 16.84
C GLN A 23 6.24 3.49 15.39
N ILE A 24 6.56 2.21 15.21
CA ILE A 24 6.69 1.60 13.88
C ILE A 24 5.36 1.63 13.13
N TYR A 25 4.26 1.31 13.83
CA TYR A 25 2.91 1.39 13.25
C TYR A 25 2.54 2.82 12.85
N ASP A 26 2.77 3.80 13.73
CA ASP A 26 2.47 5.21 13.47
C ASP A 26 3.28 5.70 12.25
N LEU A 27 4.56 5.36 12.15
CA LEU A 27 5.42 5.70 11.01
C LEU A 27 4.95 5.02 9.72
N GLY A 28 4.61 3.73 9.78
CA GLY A 28 4.13 2.97 8.63
C GLY A 28 2.78 3.47 8.12
N SER A 29 1.86 3.81 9.03
CA SER A 29 0.52 4.34 8.70
C SER A 29 0.56 5.68 7.95
N LYS A 30 1.67 6.43 8.07
CA LYS A 30 1.91 7.65 7.29
C LYS A 30 2.07 7.37 5.80
N TYR A 31 2.64 6.21 5.44
CA TYR A 31 2.98 5.87 4.07
C TYR A 31 2.15 4.72 3.50
N ILE A 32 1.55 3.88 4.33
CA ILE A 32 0.81 2.68 3.92
C ILE A 32 -0.61 2.74 4.47
N GLU A 33 -1.59 2.62 3.57
CA GLU A 33 -2.98 2.41 3.96
C GLU A 33 -3.26 0.92 4.18
N TYR A 34 -3.05 0.43 5.40
CA TYR A 34 -3.09 -1.00 5.74
C TYR A 34 -4.40 -1.69 5.34
N LYS A 35 -5.55 -1.02 5.50
CA LYS A 35 -6.85 -1.59 5.15
C LYS A 35 -6.95 -1.87 3.65
N MET A 36 -6.55 -0.91 2.83
CA MET A 36 -6.57 -1.08 1.38
C MET A 36 -5.46 -2.02 0.90
N GLY A 37 -4.30 -2.00 1.55
CA GLY A 37 -3.24 -2.98 1.34
C GLY A 37 -3.75 -4.41 1.51
N LEU A 38 -4.50 -4.69 2.58
CA LEU A 38 -5.07 -6.01 2.83
C LEU A 38 -6.08 -6.44 1.75
N VAL A 39 -6.93 -5.52 1.31
CA VAL A 39 -7.87 -5.78 0.20
C VAL A 39 -7.12 -6.11 -1.09
N CYS A 40 -6.12 -5.30 -1.45
CA CYS A 40 -5.30 -5.55 -2.64
C CYS A 40 -4.56 -6.89 -2.55
N ALA A 41 -4.01 -7.22 -1.38
CA ALA A 41 -3.31 -8.47 -1.12
C ALA A 41 -4.23 -9.70 -1.28
N GLY A 42 -5.44 -9.63 -0.75
CA GLY A 42 -6.42 -10.71 -0.87
C GLY A 42 -6.82 -10.97 -2.32
N ILE A 43 -7.13 -9.90 -3.08
CA ILE A 43 -7.52 -10.02 -4.50
C ILE A 43 -6.37 -10.61 -5.33
N MET A 44 -5.17 -10.01 -5.23
CA MET A 44 -4.05 -10.43 -6.06
C MET A 44 -3.50 -11.80 -5.65
N GLY A 45 -3.43 -12.08 -4.34
CA GLY A 45 -3.06 -13.40 -3.83
C GLY A 45 -4.02 -14.48 -4.30
N GLY A 46 -5.34 -14.22 -4.27
CA GLY A 46 -6.35 -15.14 -4.79
C GLY A 46 -6.23 -15.39 -6.29
N ILE A 47 -5.97 -14.35 -7.09
CA ILE A 47 -5.72 -14.49 -8.53
C ILE A 47 -4.50 -15.37 -8.79
N ILE A 48 -3.37 -15.10 -8.12
CA ILE A 48 -2.14 -15.89 -8.31
C ILE A 48 -2.30 -17.33 -7.83
N PHE A 49 -3.01 -17.54 -6.72
CA PHE A 49 -3.35 -18.89 -6.27
C PHE A 49 -4.12 -19.64 -7.35
N GLY A 50 -5.20 -19.03 -7.87
CA GLY A 50 -6.03 -19.66 -8.90
C GLY A 50 -5.23 -19.99 -10.16
N ILE A 51 -4.47 -19.03 -10.69
CA ILE A 51 -3.63 -19.25 -11.88
C ILE A 51 -2.68 -20.42 -11.67
N ASN A 52 -1.92 -20.43 -10.56
CA ASN A 52 -0.95 -21.49 -10.31
C ASN A 52 -1.64 -22.83 -10.07
N TYR A 53 -2.74 -22.86 -9.32
CA TYR A 53 -3.44 -24.10 -8.99
C TYR A 53 -4.05 -24.76 -10.23
N TYR A 54 -4.68 -23.98 -11.12
CA TYR A 54 -5.23 -24.54 -12.36
C TYR A 54 -4.14 -25.01 -13.33
N GLU A 55 -2.94 -24.43 -13.27
CA GLU A 55 -1.81 -24.81 -14.12
C GLU A 55 -1.05 -26.05 -13.59
N THR A 56 -0.77 -26.11 -12.29
CA THR A 56 0.08 -27.16 -11.70
C THR A 56 -0.69 -28.23 -10.93
N GLN A 57 -1.95 -27.97 -10.55
CA GLN A 57 -2.74 -28.77 -9.61
C GLN A 57 -2.08 -28.94 -8.22
N GLU A 58 -1.04 -28.16 -7.90
CA GLU A 58 -0.33 -28.23 -6.63
C GLU A 58 -0.77 -27.13 -5.65
N VAL A 59 -1.35 -27.53 -4.53
CA VAL A 59 -1.86 -26.58 -3.51
C VAL A 59 -0.72 -25.83 -2.82
N LEU A 60 0.36 -26.51 -2.42
CA LEU A 60 1.46 -25.90 -1.64
C LEU A 60 2.27 -24.90 -2.46
N GLY A 61 2.61 -25.26 -3.71
CA GLY A 61 3.29 -24.35 -4.64
C GLY A 61 2.47 -23.10 -4.92
N SER A 62 1.18 -23.30 -5.21
CA SER A 62 0.22 -22.21 -5.49
C SER A 62 0.02 -21.29 -4.29
N THR A 63 -0.08 -21.85 -3.08
CA THR A 63 -0.19 -21.07 -1.83
C THR A 63 1.07 -20.25 -1.58
N THR A 64 2.24 -20.82 -1.81
CA THR A 64 3.51 -20.10 -1.64
C THR A 64 3.63 -18.95 -2.63
N ALA A 65 3.25 -19.15 -3.89
CA ALA A 65 3.21 -18.10 -4.90
C ALA A 65 2.21 -16.99 -4.53
N ALA A 66 1.03 -17.38 -4.07
CA ALA A 66 -0.03 -16.46 -3.64
C ALA A 66 0.39 -15.62 -2.43
N LEU A 67 1.04 -16.21 -1.42
CA LEU A 67 1.53 -15.49 -0.24
C LEU A 67 2.63 -14.51 -0.61
N LYS A 68 3.58 -14.91 -1.47
CA LYS A 68 4.61 -14.00 -1.99
C LYS A 68 3.98 -12.81 -2.71
N GLN A 69 3.06 -13.06 -3.63
CA GLN A 69 2.39 -11.99 -4.36
C GLN A 69 1.55 -11.11 -3.44
N GLY A 70 0.79 -11.72 -2.54
CA GLY A 70 -0.06 -11.04 -1.57
C GLY A 70 0.75 -10.12 -0.66
N GLY A 71 1.91 -10.57 -0.16
CA GLY A 71 2.80 -9.76 0.67
C GLY A 71 3.34 -8.53 -0.06
N TYR A 72 3.80 -8.67 -1.30
CA TYR A 72 4.22 -7.52 -2.10
C TYR A 72 3.04 -6.57 -2.38
N THR A 73 1.88 -7.14 -2.73
CA THR A 73 0.69 -6.35 -3.06
C THR A 73 0.11 -5.63 -1.83
N PHE A 74 0.26 -6.20 -0.64
CA PHE A 74 -0.10 -5.56 0.62
C PHE A 74 0.64 -4.25 0.82
N LEU A 75 1.98 -4.32 0.75
CA LEU A 75 2.85 -3.17 1.00
C LEU A 75 2.70 -2.12 -0.11
N PHE A 76 2.88 -2.54 -1.37
CA PHE A 76 2.81 -1.61 -2.50
C PHE A 76 1.40 -1.10 -2.76
N GLY A 77 0.38 -1.97 -2.68
CA GLY A 77 -1.02 -1.57 -2.83
C GLY A 77 -1.43 -0.55 -1.76
N GLY A 78 -1.06 -0.80 -0.49
CA GLY A 78 -1.31 0.15 0.59
C GLY A 78 -0.58 1.49 0.38
N ALA A 79 0.67 1.47 -0.07
CA ALA A 79 1.46 2.68 -0.34
C ALA A 79 0.91 3.50 -1.53
N VAL A 80 0.51 2.82 -2.60
CA VAL A 80 -0.11 3.44 -3.78
C VAL A 80 -1.44 4.09 -3.40
N MET A 81 -2.30 3.40 -2.64
CA MET A 81 -3.58 3.94 -2.20
C MET A 81 -3.42 5.15 -1.26
N LYS A 82 -2.39 5.14 -0.40
CA LYS A 82 -2.05 6.29 0.43
C LYS A 82 -1.57 7.48 -0.40
N SER A 83 -0.77 7.22 -1.44
CA SER A 83 -0.29 8.23 -2.38
C SER A 83 -1.45 8.87 -3.19
N CYS A 84 -2.41 8.04 -3.65
CA CYS A 84 -3.64 8.54 -4.27
C CYS A 84 -4.42 9.47 -3.33
N GLU A 85 -4.60 9.06 -2.07
CA GLU A 85 -5.29 9.85 -1.06
C GLU A 85 -4.58 11.18 -0.80
N TYR A 86 -3.26 11.17 -0.68
CA TYR A 86 -2.48 12.39 -0.50
C TYR A 86 -2.66 13.36 -1.68
N LEU A 87 -2.53 12.87 -2.92
CA LEU A 87 -2.67 13.71 -4.12
C LEU A 87 -4.09 14.28 -4.26
N VAL A 88 -5.11 13.45 -4.05
CA VAL A 88 -6.51 13.88 -4.26
C VAL A 88 -7.00 14.86 -3.20
N THR A 89 -6.41 14.83 -2.00
CA THR A 89 -6.75 15.73 -0.87
C THR A 89 -5.99 17.04 -0.91
N LYS A 90 -4.77 17.07 -1.49
CA LYS A 90 -3.94 18.28 -1.56
C LYS A 90 -4.26 19.22 -2.72
N ILE A 91 -4.86 18.71 -3.80
CA ILE A 91 -5.15 19.52 -5.00
C ILE A 91 -6.55 20.13 -4.89
N ASN A 92 -6.66 21.46 -4.94
CA ASN A 92 -7.95 22.16 -4.80
C ASN A 92 -8.90 21.90 -5.98
N ASN A 93 -8.41 21.86 -7.21
CA ASN A 93 -9.26 21.63 -8.38
C ASN A 93 -9.65 20.15 -8.49
N ARG A 94 -10.95 19.85 -8.45
CA ARG A 94 -11.49 18.48 -8.44
C ARG A 94 -11.01 17.63 -9.62
N THR A 95 -11.09 18.15 -10.84
CA THR A 95 -10.71 17.40 -12.05
C THR A 95 -9.22 17.13 -12.08
N LYS A 96 -8.40 18.15 -11.79
CA LYS A 96 -6.93 17.99 -11.70
C LYS A 96 -6.54 17.01 -10.59
N ALA A 97 -7.22 17.06 -9.44
CA ALA A 97 -6.99 16.16 -8.33
C ALA A 97 -7.19 14.69 -8.74
N LEU A 98 -8.35 14.39 -9.36
CA LEU A 98 -8.70 13.04 -9.79
C LEU A 98 -7.77 12.52 -10.89
N ILE A 99 -7.47 13.33 -11.91
CA ILE A 99 -6.56 12.90 -12.98
C ILE A 99 -5.17 12.60 -12.40
N THR A 100 -4.63 13.51 -11.61
CA THR A 100 -3.26 13.38 -11.07
C THR A 100 -3.15 12.21 -10.09
N SER A 101 -4.15 12.02 -9.20
CA SER A 101 -4.15 10.95 -8.22
C SER A 101 -4.38 9.56 -8.82
N VAL A 102 -4.88 9.48 -10.05
CA VAL A 102 -4.96 8.22 -10.81
C VAL A 102 -3.69 8.02 -11.62
N THR A 103 -3.33 8.97 -12.48
CA THR A 103 -2.24 8.81 -13.46
C THR A 103 -0.89 8.60 -12.81
N ILE A 104 -0.51 9.41 -11.80
CA ILE A 104 0.82 9.29 -11.17
C ILE A 104 0.96 7.93 -10.46
N PRO A 105 0.07 7.54 -9.52
CA PRO A 105 0.27 6.31 -8.76
C PRO A 105 0.13 5.06 -9.63
N SER A 106 -0.79 5.04 -10.61
CA SER A 106 -0.92 3.91 -11.53
C SER A 106 0.30 3.76 -12.44
N THR A 107 0.85 4.86 -12.97
CA THR A 107 2.07 4.82 -13.80
C THR A 107 3.26 4.28 -13.00
N ILE A 108 3.46 4.77 -11.77
CA ILE A 108 4.52 4.26 -10.87
C ILE A 108 4.35 2.76 -10.64
N THR A 109 3.13 2.30 -10.35
CA THR A 109 2.85 0.89 -10.08
C THR A 109 3.16 0.00 -11.29
N ILE A 110 2.77 0.44 -12.49
CA ILE A 110 3.01 -0.27 -13.74
C ILE A 110 4.51 -0.34 -14.04
N LEU A 111 5.23 0.78 -13.91
CA LEU A 111 6.68 0.83 -14.14
C LEU A 111 7.44 -0.04 -13.14
N LEU A 112 7.07 -0.02 -11.86
CA LEU A 112 7.69 -0.87 -10.84
C LEU A 112 7.45 -2.35 -11.12
N THR A 113 6.23 -2.72 -11.51
CA THR A 113 5.89 -4.10 -11.84
C THR A 113 6.66 -4.57 -13.07
N TYR A 114 6.62 -3.77 -14.15
CA TYR A 114 7.33 -4.07 -15.38
C TYR A 114 8.84 -4.17 -15.14
N GLY A 115 9.42 -3.21 -14.41
CA GLY A 115 10.83 -3.21 -14.02
C GLY A 115 11.21 -4.46 -13.23
N MET A 116 10.40 -4.85 -12.23
CA MET A 116 10.62 -6.08 -11.46
C MET A 116 10.61 -7.33 -12.35
N HIS A 117 9.69 -7.42 -13.31
CA HIS A 117 9.62 -8.57 -14.22
C HIS A 117 10.81 -8.64 -15.18
N ASN A 118 11.31 -7.48 -15.63
CA ASN A 118 12.54 -7.40 -16.43
C ASN A 118 13.77 -7.84 -15.61
N LEU A 119 13.92 -7.33 -14.38
CA LEU A 119 15.05 -7.68 -13.51
C LEU A 119 15.07 -9.16 -13.13
N LYS A 120 13.90 -9.79 -13.00
CA LYS A 120 13.78 -11.23 -12.73
C LYS A 120 13.98 -12.11 -13.97
N GLY A 121 14.22 -11.53 -15.15
CA GLY A 121 14.42 -12.29 -16.39
C GLY A 121 13.15 -13.02 -16.87
N THR A 122 11.97 -12.48 -16.58
CA THR A 122 10.70 -13.10 -17.01
C THR A 122 10.66 -13.11 -18.54
N PRO A 123 10.39 -14.25 -19.22
CA PRO A 123 10.45 -14.33 -20.69
C PRO A 123 9.49 -13.38 -21.42
N ARG A 124 8.41 -12.94 -20.75
CA ARG A 124 7.35 -12.07 -21.27
C ARG A 124 6.84 -11.09 -20.21
N PRO A 125 7.62 -10.05 -19.84
CA PRO A 125 7.26 -9.13 -18.77
C PRO A 125 5.98 -8.34 -19.05
N GLU A 126 5.65 -8.09 -20.32
CA GLU A 126 4.43 -7.43 -20.76
C GLU A 126 3.17 -8.20 -20.34
N LYS A 127 3.18 -9.54 -20.48
CA LYS A 127 2.02 -10.38 -20.11
C LYS A 127 1.76 -10.36 -18.61
N SER A 128 2.83 -10.39 -17.82
CA SER A 128 2.73 -10.32 -16.36
C SER A 128 2.34 -8.93 -15.83
N THR A 129 2.43 -7.89 -16.68
CA THR A 129 2.04 -6.53 -16.32
C THR A 129 0.56 -6.23 -16.63
N ILE A 130 -0.09 -7.03 -17.49
CA ILE A 130 -1.51 -6.88 -17.84
C ILE A 130 -2.42 -6.88 -16.59
N PRO A 131 -2.31 -7.84 -15.66
CA PRO A 131 -3.14 -7.83 -14.45
C PRO A 131 -2.96 -6.55 -13.63
N THR A 132 -1.72 -6.04 -13.54
CA THR A 132 -1.42 -4.80 -12.83
C THR A 132 -2.09 -3.59 -13.47
N VAL A 133 -2.03 -3.45 -14.80
CA VAL A 133 -2.69 -2.35 -15.51
C VAL A 133 -4.20 -2.40 -15.31
N VAL A 134 -4.79 -3.59 -15.50
CA VAL A 134 -6.24 -3.82 -15.40
C VAL A 134 -6.76 -3.55 -13.99
N LEU A 135 -5.97 -3.83 -12.95
CA LEU A 135 -6.40 -3.62 -11.56
C LEU A 135 -6.02 -2.23 -11.02
N ALA A 136 -4.81 -1.73 -11.30
CA ALA A 136 -4.29 -0.51 -10.68
C ALA A 136 -5.07 0.74 -11.13
N ILE A 137 -5.40 0.87 -12.41
CA ILE A 137 -6.11 2.05 -12.92
C ILE A 137 -7.52 2.17 -12.30
N PRO A 138 -8.41 1.17 -12.37
CA PRO A 138 -9.73 1.29 -11.76
C PRO A 138 -9.66 1.38 -10.24
N ALA A 139 -8.75 0.66 -9.58
CA ALA A 139 -8.61 0.74 -8.13
C ALA A 139 -8.23 2.16 -7.68
N THR A 140 -7.24 2.77 -8.32
CA THR A 140 -6.81 4.15 -8.01
C THR A 140 -7.89 5.18 -8.36
N ALA A 141 -8.65 4.97 -9.45
CA ALA A 141 -9.77 5.83 -9.83
C ALA A 141 -10.93 5.78 -8.82
N ILE A 142 -11.39 4.58 -8.46
CA ILE A 142 -12.47 4.38 -7.49
C ILE A 142 -12.06 4.95 -6.13
N TRP A 143 -10.83 4.67 -5.68
CA TRP A 143 -10.36 5.16 -4.39
C TRP A 143 -10.26 6.68 -4.35
N SER A 144 -9.66 7.29 -5.39
CA SER A 144 -9.55 8.74 -5.52
C SER A 144 -10.92 9.41 -5.52
N TYR A 145 -11.88 8.88 -6.27
CA TYR A 145 -13.25 9.38 -6.30
C TYR A 145 -13.93 9.31 -4.92
N ARG A 146 -13.80 8.18 -4.23
CA ARG A 146 -14.36 7.99 -2.88
C ARG A 146 -13.78 8.99 -1.88
N LYS A 147 -12.46 9.15 -1.86
CA LYS A 147 -11.78 10.10 -0.97
C LYS A 147 -12.15 11.54 -1.29
N ARG A 148 -12.28 11.88 -2.57
CA ARG A 148 -12.69 13.23 -2.97
C ARG A 148 -14.13 13.57 -2.60
N LYS A 149 -15.03 12.59 -2.54
CA LYS A 149 -16.41 12.78 -2.08
C LYS A 149 -16.51 12.98 -0.56
N GLN A 150 -15.49 12.59 0.19
CA GLN A 150 -15.42 12.73 1.65
C GLN A 150 -14.81 14.06 2.10
N LEU A 151 -14.31 14.88 1.16
CA LEU A 151 -13.89 16.27 1.37
C LEU A 151 -15.06 17.21 1.10
#